data_AF-A0A1F6PFQ9-F1
#
_entry.id   AF-A0A1F6PFQ9-F1
#
_cell.length_a   1.000
_cell.length_b   1.000
_cell.length_c   1.000
_cell.angle_alpha   90.00
_cell.angle_beta   90.00
_cell.angle_gamma   90.00
#
_symmetry.space_group_name_H-M   'P 1'
#
loop_
_entity.id
_entity.type
_entity.pdbx_description
1 polymer ?
#
loop_
_entity_poly.entity_id
_entity_poly.type
_entity_poly.pdbx_seq_one_letter_code
_entity_poly.pdbx_strand_id
1 'polypeptide(L)'
;MAGNVTSTNLLTINSSESLNAGAYNIVLTDSGTPFVNSGTFTASTSGFSYTSTGSVTTTGATYYTLTLGSGTYLMVADTTSTNAFTNGGTLTIASTKTLVASGDFDNNGVIAETGAIKHGVTSAKITNSAGTETASFNADGGYVYITVQDYDGNLNASAINTITGSVLTEGTLTDSEAITLTETGVDTGIFRSAALPFSVTNAEVRNNSVINVNGNGTLTLTFTDSKDSSDVGTDTATFIAASYAPASSFSGSYTPSTPAPVASPVVPAPVVTPAPSTDEPVANPAVETPTPTAESQPTAVTEDVAVSAKTYQFAKNLSAGFVGAEIRELQQILKDAGYFKYPSITNYFGSVTKAALMAYQNANGLSATGNLDSATRVALNGASVDSAPIASTPSSITFATNLAVGYVGAEVRELQQILKDAGFFKYPFITNYFGPVTKAALVAYQNANGLAASGVLDSATRSDLNGSTVPAVAVPVSASESHTFTTSMYVGATGAEVSALQQKLKDLGYFTYPTITDYYGPATREAVVKFQKDHNLQPFPGWVGPGTRAALNSL
;
A
#
# COMPACT_ATOMS: atom_id res chain seq x y z
N MET A 1 33.25 -11.63 11.77
CA MET A 1 33.37 -10.37 12.52
C MET A 1 33.01 -10.61 13.98
N ALA A 2 33.49 -9.79 14.91
CA ALA A 2 33.18 -9.90 16.36
C ALA A 2 32.27 -8.76 16.88
N GLY A 3 31.79 -7.89 16.00
CA GLY A 3 30.99 -6.72 16.34
C GLY A 3 30.61 -5.91 15.09
N ASN A 4 29.75 -4.92 15.27
CA ASN A 4 29.37 -3.98 14.22
C ASN A 4 30.59 -3.15 13.76
N VAL A 5 30.64 -2.82 12.48
CA VAL A 5 31.73 -2.05 11.88
C VAL A 5 31.15 -0.84 11.15
N THR A 6 31.77 0.31 11.37
CA THR A 6 31.59 1.50 10.54
C THR A 6 32.92 1.85 9.91
N SER A 7 33.00 1.80 8.58
CA SER A 7 34.17 2.23 7.83
C SER A 7 33.95 3.63 7.28
N THR A 8 34.93 4.50 7.53
CA THR A 8 35.02 5.84 6.95
C THR A 8 35.92 5.91 5.72
N ASN A 9 36.49 4.78 5.32
CA ASN A 9 37.39 4.62 4.18
C ASN A 9 37.03 3.33 3.42
N LEU A 10 37.87 2.97 2.44
CA LEU A 10 37.80 1.72 1.69
C LEU A 10 37.87 0.47 2.58
N LEU A 11 36.88 -0.41 2.46
CA LEU A 11 36.88 -1.79 2.94
C LEU A 11 37.25 -2.73 1.79
N THR A 12 38.31 -3.52 1.93
CA THR A 12 38.74 -4.48 0.90
C THR A 12 38.76 -5.90 1.46
N ILE A 13 38.21 -6.86 0.70
CA ILE A 13 38.42 -8.30 0.90
C ILE A 13 39.32 -8.78 -0.24
N ASN A 14 40.55 -9.19 0.08
CA ASN A 14 41.50 -9.67 -0.93
C ASN A 14 41.12 -11.06 -1.45
N SER A 15 41.66 -11.46 -2.61
CA SER A 15 41.24 -12.65 -3.36
C SER A 15 41.37 -14.01 -2.65
N SER A 16 42.15 -14.09 -1.58
CA SER A 16 42.30 -15.28 -0.73
C SER A 16 41.66 -15.13 0.65
N GLU A 17 41.00 -14.01 0.92
CA GLU A 17 40.43 -13.70 2.23
C GLU A 17 38.92 -13.92 2.24
N SER A 18 38.39 -14.09 3.44
CA SER A 18 36.95 -14.20 3.64
C SER A 18 36.50 -13.26 4.75
N LEU A 19 35.36 -12.62 4.53
CA LEU A 19 34.66 -11.83 5.52
C LEU A 19 33.28 -12.44 5.76
N ASN A 20 33.11 -13.06 6.93
CA ASN A 20 31.80 -13.45 7.42
C ASN A 20 31.28 -12.38 8.39
N ALA A 21 30.17 -11.75 8.03
CA ALA A 21 29.54 -10.69 8.80
C ALA A 21 28.70 -11.21 9.99
N GLY A 22 28.25 -12.47 9.93
CA GLY A 22 27.41 -13.06 10.98
C GLY A 22 26.10 -12.29 11.16
N ALA A 23 25.85 -11.79 12.36
CA ALA A 23 24.69 -10.94 12.66
C ALA A 23 25.06 -9.45 12.81
N TYR A 24 26.30 -9.07 12.45
CA TYR A 24 26.82 -7.74 12.73
C TYR A 24 26.70 -6.81 11.53
N ASN A 25 26.36 -5.56 11.78
CA ASN A 25 26.15 -4.58 10.74
C ASN A 25 27.47 -4.01 10.21
N ILE A 26 27.52 -3.77 8.89
CA ILE A 26 28.60 -3.05 8.21
C ILE A 26 28.03 -1.76 7.64
N VAL A 27 28.59 -0.62 8.05
CA VAL A 27 28.20 0.71 7.55
C VAL A 27 29.38 1.37 6.86
N LEU A 28 29.19 1.78 5.62
CA LEU A 28 30.17 2.48 4.82
C LEU A 28 29.72 3.92 4.63
N THR A 29 30.58 4.87 4.97
CA THR A 29 30.26 6.31 4.94
C THR A 29 31.00 7.07 3.84
N ASP A 30 32.03 6.46 3.24
CA ASP A 30 32.85 7.07 2.19
C ASP A 30 32.15 7.04 0.82
N SER A 31 32.52 7.99 -0.04
CA SER A 31 32.08 8.10 -1.44
C SER A 31 32.99 7.30 -2.39
N GLY A 32 32.70 7.30 -3.69
CA GLY A 32 33.47 6.52 -4.66
C GLY A 32 33.13 5.04 -4.56
N THR A 33 34.12 4.17 -4.35
CA THR A 33 33.92 2.71 -4.25
C THR A 33 34.37 2.24 -2.86
N PRO A 34 33.55 2.43 -1.81
CA PRO A 34 33.96 2.19 -0.42
C PRO A 34 34.07 0.71 -0.05
N PHE A 35 33.66 -0.20 -0.94
CA PHE A 35 33.82 -1.63 -0.78
C PHE A 35 34.42 -2.26 -2.03
N VAL A 36 35.46 -3.06 -1.85
CA VAL A 36 36.07 -3.85 -2.92
C VAL A 36 36.12 -5.30 -2.46
N ASN A 37 35.33 -6.16 -3.10
CA ASN A 37 35.31 -7.58 -2.80
C ASN A 37 35.99 -8.37 -3.92
N SER A 38 37.22 -8.82 -3.68
CA SER A 38 37.92 -9.76 -4.56
C SER A 38 37.95 -11.19 -4.02
N GLY A 39 37.57 -11.40 -2.76
CA GLY A 39 37.53 -12.70 -2.08
C GLY A 39 36.11 -13.18 -1.80
N THR A 40 35.91 -13.79 -0.63
CA THR A 40 34.61 -14.35 -0.24
C THR A 40 33.90 -13.48 0.80
N PHE A 41 32.74 -12.93 0.45
CA PHE A 41 31.86 -12.27 1.39
C PHE A 41 30.69 -13.18 1.79
N THR A 42 30.43 -13.31 3.09
CA THR A 42 29.29 -14.06 3.64
C THR A 42 28.47 -13.13 4.52
N ALA A 43 27.30 -12.73 4.04
CA ALA A 43 26.42 -11.81 4.75
C ALA A 43 25.74 -12.43 5.98
N SER A 44 25.43 -13.73 5.96
CA SER A 44 24.66 -14.38 7.04
C SER A 44 23.34 -13.63 7.33
N THR A 45 23.18 -13.01 8.50
CA THR A 45 22.00 -12.21 8.86
C THR A 45 22.34 -10.73 9.09
N SER A 46 23.45 -10.24 8.51
CA SER A 46 23.94 -8.88 8.72
C SER A 46 23.16 -7.80 7.97
N GLY A 47 23.08 -6.60 8.54
CA GLY A 47 22.79 -5.39 7.77
C GLY A 47 24.03 -4.82 7.09
N PHE A 48 23.90 -4.41 5.83
CA PHE A 48 24.96 -3.74 5.07
C PHE A 48 24.45 -2.40 4.54
N SER A 49 25.13 -1.30 4.85
CA SER A 49 24.64 0.03 4.54
C SER A 49 25.69 0.91 3.86
N TYR A 50 25.32 1.52 2.74
CA TYR A 50 26.06 2.63 2.12
C TYR A 50 25.36 3.93 2.51
N THR A 51 26.00 4.77 3.32
CA THR A 51 25.36 5.95 3.95
C THR A 51 25.95 7.28 3.51
N SER A 52 26.94 7.26 2.61
CA SER A 52 27.49 8.48 2.01
C SER A 52 26.37 9.28 1.33
N THR A 53 26.40 10.60 1.49
CA THR A 53 25.53 11.53 0.75
C THR A 53 26.11 11.89 -0.63
N GLY A 54 27.34 11.45 -0.92
CA GLY A 54 28.00 11.64 -2.21
C GLY A 54 27.64 10.56 -3.25
N SER A 55 28.42 10.51 -4.33
CA SER A 55 28.29 9.46 -5.35
C SER A 55 29.03 8.20 -4.93
N VAL A 56 28.36 7.06 -4.98
CA VAL A 56 28.85 5.74 -4.54
C VAL A 56 28.66 4.74 -5.67
N THR A 57 29.72 4.01 -6.03
CA THR A 57 29.64 2.79 -6.84
C THR A 57 29.54 1.60 -5.89
N THR A 58 28.44 0.87 -5.95
CA THR A 58 28.23 -0.30 -5.10
C THR A 58 28.94 -1.53 -5.66
N THR A 59 29.31 -2.44 -4.76
CA THR A 59 29.98 -3.70 -5.12
C THR A 59 28.95 -4.79 -5.30
N GLY A 60 29.04 -5.52 -6.42
CA GLY A 60 28.22 -6.71 -6.64
C GLY A 60 28.55 -7.79 -5.61
N ALA A 61 27.54 -8.22 -4.87
CA ALA A 61 27.62 -9.28 -3.88
C ALA A 61 26.21 -9.75 -3.49
N THR A 62 26.14 -10.86 -2.74
CA THR A 62 24.93 -11.25 -2.02
C THR A 62 24.96 -10.66 -0.62
N TYR A 63 24.00 -9.80 -0.32
CA TYR A 63 23.73 -9.21 0.97
C TYR A 63 22.51 -9.88 1.61
N TYR A 64 22.43 -9.84 2.94
CA TYR A 64 21.23 -10.25 3.65
C TYR A 64 20.24 -9.10 3.69
N THR A 65 20.62 -7.99 4.34
CA THR A 65 19.92 -6.71 4.22
C THR A 65 20.87 -5.68 3.59
N LEU A 66 20.39 -4.95 2.57
CA LEU A 66 21.14 -3.91 1.88
C LEU A 66 20.39 -2.57 1.99
N THR A 67 21.05 -1.55 2.53
CA THR A 67 20.50 -0.20 2.66
C THR A 67 21.37 0.80 1.91
N LEU A 68 20.76 1.57 1.02
CA LEU A 68 21.34 2.74 0.40
C LEU A 68 20.73 3.97 1.09
N GLY A 69 21.58 4.85 1.62
CA GLY A 69 21.18 6.11 2.26
C GLY A 69 20.68 7.14 1.24
N SER A 70 20.83 8.43 1.55
CA SER A 70 20.32 9.53 0.73
C SER A 70 21.24 10.00 -0.40
N GLY A 71 22.35 9.28 -0.65
CA GLY A 71 23.32 9.63 -1.69
C GLY A 71 22.89 9.27 -3.11
N THR A 72 23.86 9.28 -4.02
CA THR A 72 23.70 8.79 -5.40
C THR A 72 24.46 7.48 -5.55
N TYR A 73 23.79 6.42 -6.02
CA TYR A 73 24.33 5.07 -6.08
C TYR A 73 24.34 4.57 -7.53
N LEU A 74 25.45 3.95 -7.92
CA LEU A 74 25.60 3.27 -9.20
C LEU A 74 25.91 1.79 -8.95
N MET A 75 24.98 0.91 -9.34
CA MET A 75 25.19 -0.54 -9.35
C MET A 75 25.82 -0.97 -10.67
N VAL A 76 27.09 -1.37 -10.62
CA VAL A 76 27.87 -1.79 -11.81
C VAL A 76 28.02 -3.31 -11.94
N ALA A 77 27.45 -4.08 -11.02
CA ALA A 77 27.50 -5.53 -11.00
C ALA A 77 26.19 -6.09 -10.45
N ASP A 78 25.90 -7.34 -10.79
CA ASP A 78 24.72 -8.03 -10.27
C ASP A 78 24.79 -8.09 -8.74
N THR A 79 23.67 -7.75 -8.11
CA THR A 79 23.57 -7.60 -6.67
C THR A 79 22.34 -8.33 -6.19
N THR A 80 22.46 -9.02 -5.06
CA THR A 80 21.33 -9.72 -4.45
C THR A 80 21.15 -9.25 -3.02
N SER A 81 19.93 -8.91 -2.62
CA SER A 81 19.52 -8.77 -1.23
C SER A 81 18.49 -9.83 -0.89
N THR A 82 18.79 -10.71 0.06
CA THR A 82 17.95 -11.89 0.33
C THR A 82 16.84 -11.65 1.34
N ASN A 83 16.93 -10.63 2.19
CA ASN A 83 15.95 -10.34 3.25
C ASN A 83 15.30 -8.97 3.15
N ALA A 84 16.06 -7.89 2.91
CA ALA A 84 15.48 -6.56 2.76
C ALA A 84 16.39 -5.64 1.93
N PHE A 85 15.81 -4.91 0.99
CA PHE A 85 16.46 -3.85 0.23
C PHE A 85 15.79 -2.52 0.53
N THR A 86 16.58 -1.51 0.89
CA THR A 86 16.09 -0.14 1.10
C THR A 86 16.90 0.84 0.27
N ASN A 87 16.23 1.68 -0.52
CA ASN A 87 16.84 2.81 -1.22
C ASN A 87 16.30 4.13 -0.67
N GLY A 88 17.15 4.96 -0.07
CA GLY A 88 16.79 6.30 0.41
C GLY A 88 17.25 7.45 -0.49
N GLY A 89 17.88 7.15 -1.63
CA GLY A 89 18.57 8.12 -2.47
C GLY A 89 18.31 7.91 -3.95
N THR A 90 19.23 8.34 -4.81
CA THR A 90 19.13 8.09 -6.25
C THR A 90 19.94 6.85 -6.61
N LEU A 91 19.27 5.77 -7.01
CA LEU A 91 19.93 4.55 -7.49
C LEU A 91 19.84 4.46 -9.02
N THR A 92 20.98 4.27 -9.66
CA THR A 92 21.05 3.87 -11.07
C THR A 92 21.59 2.44 -11.14
N ILE A 93 20.83 1.55 -11.76
CA ILE A 93 21.29 0.19 -12.06
C ILE A 93 21.87 0.20 -13.46
N ALA A 94 23.17 -0.07 -13.62
CA ALA A 94 23.81 -0.03 -14.92
C ALA A 94 23.13 -1.00 -15.90
N SER A 95 23.15 -0.64 -17.19
CA SER A 95 22.61 -1.50 -18.25
C SER A 95 23.15 -2.92 -18.15
N THR A 96 22.30 -3.93 -18.35
CA THR A 96 22.60 -5.39 -18.22
C THR A 96 22.82 -5.91 -16.80
N LYS A 97 22.74 -5.05 -15.77
CA LYS A 97 22.87 -5.48 -14.37
C LYS A 97 21.52 -5.68 -13.74
N THR A 98 21.49 -6.62 -12.81
CA THR A 98 20.28 -7.01 -12.11
C THR A 98 20.44 -6.78 -10.60
N LEU A 99 19.48 -6.07 -10.01
CA LEU A 99 19.26 -6.09 -8.57
C LEU A 99 18.19 -7.14 -8.27
N VAL A 100 18.56 -8.24 -7.62
CA VAL A 100 17.60 -9.22 -7.10
C VAL A 100 17.30 -8.87 -5.65
N ALA A 101 16.10 -8.39 -5.37
CA ALA A 101 15.61 -8.23 -4.01
C ALA A 101 14.64 -9.37 -3.73
N SER A 102 14.98 -10.32 -2.86
CA SER A 102 14.11 -11.49 -2.62
C SER A 102 13.21 -11.34 -1.39
N GLY A 103 13.47 -10.35 -0.55
CA GLY A 103 12.69 -10.07 0.66
C GLY A 103 11.93 -8.76 0.56
N ASP A 104 11.91 -7.96 1.63
CA ASP A 104 11.22 -6.66 1.61
C ASP A 104 11.91 -5.70 0.62
N PHE A 105 11.14 -4.95 -0.16
CA PHE A 105 11.63 -3.92 -1.08
C PHE A 105 11.02 -2.58 -0.68
N ASP A 106 11.88 -1.63 -0.32
CA ASP A 106 11.48 -0.31 0.14
C ASP A 106 12.26 0.77 -0.62
N ASN A 107 11.58 1.47 -1.54
CA ASN A 107 12.17 2.57 -2.28
C ASN A 107 11.63 3.91 -1.77
N ASN A 108 12.36 4.53 -0.85
CA ASN A 108 12.10 5.90 -0.36
C ASN A 108 12.80 6.99 -1.21
N GLY A 109 13.32 6.62 -2.38
CA GLY A 109 14.13 7.50 -3.23
C GLY A 109 13.70 7.45 -4.69
N VAL A 110 14.67 7.60 -5.58
CA VAL A 110 14.48 7.53 -7.03
C VAL A 110 15.35 6.42 -7.59
N ILE A 111 14.77 5.55 -8.41
CA ILE A 111 15.47 4.50 -9.13
C ILE A 111 15.40 4.80 -10.62
N ALA A 112 16.57 4.96 -11.23
CA ALA A 112 16.74 4.92 -12.67
C ALA A 112 16.97 3.46 -13.09
N GLU A 113 15.89 2.83 -13.54
CA GLU A 113 15.90 1.43 -13.98
C GLU A 113 16.47 1.29 -15.41
N THR A 114 17.75 1.61 -15.57
CA THR A 114 18.48 1.34 -16.83
C THR A 114 18.93 -0.12 -16.94
N GLY A 115 19.01 -0.83 -15.81
CA GLY A 115 19.21 -2.28 -15.71
C GLY A 115 17.87 -2.97 -15.45
N ALA A 116 17.88 -4.04 -14.66
CA ALA A 116 16.67 -4.72 -14.21
C ALA A 116 16.61 -4.77 -12.68
N ILE A 117 15.42 -4.66 -12.13
CA ILE A 117 15.11 -5.07 -10.77
C ILE A 117 14.32 -6.37 -10.87
N LYS A 118 14.56 -7.29 -9.94
CA LYS A 118 13.77 -8.51 -9.79
C LYS A 118 13.29 -8.59 -8.35
N HIS A 119 11.99 -8.47 -8.14
CA HIS A 119 11.32 -8.78 -6.89
C HIS A 119 10.35 -9.96 -7.07
N GLY A 120 10.29 -10.85 -6.07
CA GLY A 120 9.49 -12.07 -6.15
C GLY A 120 8.07 -11.95 -5.60
N VAL A 121 7.58 -10.73 -5.34
CA VAL A 121 6.32 -10.50 -4.62
C VAL A 121 5.42 -9.58 -5.41
N THR A 122 4.82 -10.14 -6.48
CA THR A 122 3.74 -9.47 -7.21
C THR A 122 2.43 -10.20 -7.03
N SER A 123 1.38 -9.45 -6.70
CA SER A 123 0.02 -9.98 -6.65
C SER A 123 -0.86 -9.17 -7.58
N ALA A 124 -1.60 -9.85 -8.45
CA ALA A 124 -2.52 -9.24 -9.37
C ALA A 124 -3.94 -9.70 -9.03
N LYS A 125 -4.91 -8.78 -9.04
CA LYS A 125 -6.29 -9.04 -8.63
C LYS A 125 -7.30 -8.33 -9.53
N ILE A 126 -8.38 -9.01 -9.84
CA ILE A 126 -9.58 -8.47 -10.47
C ILE A 126 -10.50 -7.98 -9.36
N THR A 127 -10.80 -6.69 -9.39
CA THR A 127 -11.44 -5.96 -8.29
C THR A 127 -12.63 -5.13 -8.76
N ASN A 128 -13.53 -4.81 -7.83
CA ASN A 128 -14.62 -3.86 -8.06
C ASN A 128 -14.16 -2.40 -7.88
N SER A 129 -15.08 -1.44 -7.99
CA SER A 129 -14.79 -0.01 -7.84
C SER A 129 -14.24 0.38 -6.46
N ALA A 130 -14.51 -0.40 -5.42
CA ALA A 130 -13.95 -0.23 -4.08
C ALA A 130 -12.57 -0.87 -3.89
N GLY A 131 -11.99 -1.52 -4.92
CA GLY A 131 -10.71 -2.22 -4.85
C GLY A 131 -10.80 -3.58 -4.13
N THR A 132 -12.01 -4.11 -3.95
CA THR A 132 -12.21 -5.43 -3.34
C THR A 132 -12.22 -6.50 -4.44
N GLU A 133 -11.44 -7.57 -4.22
CA GLU A 133 -11.42 -8.75 -5.09
C GLU A 133 -12.82 -9.33 -5.26
N THR A 134 -13.21 -9.61 -6.50
CA THR A 134 -14.58 -9.96 -6.83
C THR A 134 -14.59 -11.17 -7.76
N ALA A 135 -15.17 -12.28 -7.30
CA ALA A 135 -15.19 -13.54 -8.04
C ALA A 135 -16.19 -13.56 -9.21
N SER A 136 -17.15 -12.63 -9.26
CA SER A 136 -18.15 -12.57 -10.31
C SER A 136 -18.63 -11.15 -10.60
N PHE A 137 -18.71 -10.80 -11.88
CA PHE A 137 -19.17 -9.50 -12.35
C PHE A 137 -20.46 -9.61 -13.17
N ASN A 138 -21.32 -8.60 -13.07
CA ASN A 138 -22.41 -8.41 -14.02
C ASN A 138 -21.92 -7.50 -15.14
N ALA A 139 -21.95 -7.98 -16.38
CA ALA A 139 -21.52 -7.23 -17.55
C ALA A 139 -22.55 -6.17 -17.98
N ASP A 140 -23.80 -6.24 -17.52
CA ASP A 140 -24.84 -5.26 -17.84
C ASP A 140 -24.61 -3.95 -17.07
N GLY A 141 -23.88 -3.01 -17.70
CA GLY A 141 -23.52 -1.73 -17.10
C GLY A 141 -22.43 -1.78 -16.02
N GLY A 142 -21.77 -2.93 -15.87
CA GLY A 142 -20.69 -3.13 -14.89
C GLY A 142 -19.32 -2.65 -15.36
N TYR A 143 -18.41 -2.52 -14.39
CA TYR A 143 -17.01 -2.17 -14.61
C TYR A 143 -16.10 -3.15 -13.87
N VAL A 144 -14.93 -3.40 -14.46
CA VAL A 144 -13.83 -4.16 -13.87
C VAL A 144 -12.68 -3.21 -13.56
N TYR A 145 -11.95 -3.50 -12.48
CA TYR A 145 -10.71 -2.83 -12.15
C TYR A 145 -9.64 -3.87 -11.89
N ILE A 146 -8.43 -3.61 -12.36
CA ILE A 146 -7.27 -4.45 -12.07
C ILE A 146 -6.44 -3.76 -11.00
N THR A 147 -6.08 -4.50 -9.95
CA THR A 147 -5.19 -4.02 -8.89
C THR A 147 -3.97 -4.94 -8.85
N VAL A 148 -2.78 -4.37 -8.98
CA VAL A 148 -1.50 -5.07 -8.89
C VAL A 148 -0.70 -4.48 -7.74
N GLN A 149 -0.17 -5.32 -6.87
CA GLN A 149 0.84 -4.94 -5.91
C GLN A 149 2.19 -5.40 -6.47
N ASP A 150 3.08 -4.46 -6.70
CA ASP A 150 4.39 -4.60 -7.35
C ASP A 150 5.30 -3.55 -6.71
N TYR A 151 6.30 -3.97 -5.94
CA TYR A 151 7.11 -3.03 -5.17
C TYR A 151 8.31 -2.48 -5.95
N ASP A 152 8.84 -3.22 -6.91
CA ASP A 152 9.93 -2.76 -7.76
C ASP A 152 9.46 -1.86 -8.92
N GLY A 153 8.17 -1.89 -9.27
CA GLY A 153 7.54 -0.88 -10.12
C GLY A 153 7.45 0.52 -9.49
N ASN A 154 7.61 0.64 -8.17
CA ASN A 154 7.62 1.92 -7.44
C ASN A 154 9.00 2.60 -7.58
N LEU A 155 9.25 3.17 -8.75
CA LEU A 155 10.56 3.74 -9.11
C LEU A 155 10.82 5.13 -8.51
N ASN A 156 9.81 5.86 -8.04
CA ASN A 156 10.00 7.20 -7.49
C ASN A 156 9.05 7.47 -6.32
N ALA A 157 9.61 7.47 -5.11
CA ALA A 157 8.90 7.71 -3.87
C ALA A 157 8.24 9.10 -3.74
N SER A 158 8.49 10.01 -4.69
CA SER A 158 7.90 11.36 -4.73
C SER A 158 6.94 11.56 -5.92
N ALA A 159 6.73 10.54 -6.75
CA ALA A 159 5.84 10.60 -7.90
C ALA A 159 4.87 9.42 -7.91
N ILE A 160 3.79 9.56 -8.66
CA ILE A 160 2.92 8.42 -8.97
C ILE A 160 3.56 7.69 -10.14
N ASN A 161 3.86 6.40 -9.97
CA ASN A 161 4.39 5.56 -11.02
C ASN A 161 3.29 4.87 -11.84
N THR A 162 3.67 4.37 -13.01
CA THR A 162 2.80 3.57 -13.89
C THR A 162 3.52 2.32 -14.36
N ILE A 163 2.80 1.21 -14.37
CA ILE A 163 3.22 -0.07 -14.95
C ILE A 163 2.19 -0.53 -15.98
N THR A 164 2.53 -1.53 -16.80
CA THR A 164 1.65 -2.04 -17.87
C THR A 164 1.38 -3.52 -17.68
N GLY A 165 0.15 -3.96 -17.95
CA GLY A 165 -0.25 -5.37 -17.95
C GLY A 165 -1.26 -5.68 -19.04
N SER A 166 -1.89 -6.86 -18.97
CA SER A 166 -2.93 -7.25 -19.92
C SER A 166 -4.09 -8.02 -19.26
N VAL A 167 -5.31 -7.82 -19.76
CA VAL A 167 -6.51 -8.59 -19.38
C VAL A 167 -6.99 -9.36 -20.60
N LEU A 168 -7.40 -10.60 -20.40
CA LEU A 168 -7.97 -11.49 -21.40
C LEU A 168 -9.37 -11.93 -20.96
N THR A 169 -10.29 -12.10 -21.90
CA THR A 169 -11.55 -12.81 -21.67
C THR A 169 -11.58 -14.13 -22.43
N GLU A 170 -12.13 -15.15 -21.80
CA GLU A 170 -12.29 -16.49 -22.37
C GLU A 170 -13.76 -16.91 -22.27
N GLY A 171 -14.33 -17.36 -23.39
CA GLY A 171 -15.74 -17.72 -23.52
C GLY A 171 -16.13 -18.00 -24.97
N THR A 172 -17.34 -17.58 -25.36
CA THR A 172 -17.78 -17.65 -26.77
C THR A 172 -17.04 -16.63 -27.65
N LEU A 173 -16.46 -15.60 -27.03
CA LEU A 173 -15.68 -14.55 -27.66
C LEU A 173 -14.41 -14.34 -26.83
N THR A 174 -13.25 -14.21 -27.48
CA THR A 174 -11.97 -13.93 -26.83
C THR A 174 -11.57 -12.48 -27.06
N ASP A 175 -11.39 -11.72 -25.99
CA ASP A 175 -11.00 -10.30 -26.05
C ASP A 175 -9.76 -10.02 -25.20
N SER A 176 -8.89 -9.10 -25.64
CA SER A 176 -7.64 -8.80 -24.94
C SER A 176 -7.33 -7.32 -24.92
N GLU A 177 -7.03 -6.83 -23.72
CA GLU A 177 -6.84 -5.41 -23.43
C GLU A 177 -5.49 -5.16 -22.75
N ALA A 178 -4.62 -4.38 -23.38
CA ALA A 178 -3.47 -3.79 -22.72
C ALA A 178 -3.93 -2.73 -21.73
N ILE A 179 -3.48 -2.83 -20.48
CA ILE A 179 -3.88 -1.94 -19.39
C ILE A 179 -2.68 -1.17 -18.87
N THR A 180 -2.87 0.14 -18.67
CA THR A 180 -1.96 0.96 -17.87
C THR A 180 -2.47 0.96 -16.44
N LEU A 181 -1.62 0.56 -15.51
CA LEU A 181 -1.88 0.57 -14.08
C LEU A 181 -1.13 1.74 -13.48
N THR A 182 -1.82 2.55 -12.68
CA THR A 182 -1.25 3.74 -12.04
C THR A 182 -1.22 3.52 -10.54
N GLU A 183 -0.16 3.90 -9.86
CA GLU A 183 -0.14 3.80 -8.40
C GLU A 183 -1.35 4.51 -7.78
N THR A 184 -1.92 3.87 -6.77
CA THR A 184 -3.08 4.36 -6.02
C THR A 184 -2.73 5.57 -5.16
N GLY A 185 -1.45 5.80 -4.92
CA GLY A 185 -0.85 6.98 -4.34
C GLY A 185 0.67 6.94 -4.53
N VAL A 186 1.33 8.06 -4.27
CA VAL A 186 2.81 8.12 -4.26
C VAL A 186 3.36 7.06 -3.30
N ASP A 187 4.35 6.30 -3.76
CA ASP A 187 5.13 5.37 -2.93
C ASP A 187 4.29 4.24 -2.31
N THR A 188 3.27 3.76 -3.05
CA THR A 188 2.37 2.72 -2.52
C THR A 188 2.79 1.33 -2.93
N GLY A 189 3.44 1.18 -4.08
CA GLY A 189 3.64 -0.14 -4.70
C GLY A 189 2.33 -0.85 -5.04
N ILE A 190 1.20 -0.13 -5.03
CA ILE A 190 -0.12 -0.66 -5.37
C ILE A 190 -0.63 0.12 -6.56
N PHE A 191 -0.71 -0.54 -7.71
CA PHE A 191 -1.12 0.00 -8.99
C PHE A 191 -2.53 -0.45 -9.35
N ARG A 192 -3.29 0.45 -9.97
CA ARG A 192 -4.68 0.17 -10.34
C ARG A 192 -5.01 0.70 -11.73
N SER A 193 -5.83 -0.04 -12.46
CA SER A 193 -6.32 0.38 -13.77
C SER A 193 -7.39 1.47 -13.65
N ALA A 194 -7.62 2.17 -14.75
CA ALA A 194 -8.90 2.86 -14.96
C ALA A 194 -10.07 1.85 -14.98
N ALA A 195 -11.29 2.35 -14.86
CA ALA A 195 -12.49 1.52 -14.97
C ALA A 195 -12.59 0.93 -16.38
N LEU A 196 -12.65 -0.40 -16.47
CA LEU A 196 -12.83 -1.13 -17.73
C LEU A 196 -14.31 -1.48 -17.87
N PRO A 197 -15.08 -0.79 -18.74
CA PRO A 197 -16.49 -1.11 -18.96
C PRO A 197 -16.64 -2.43 -19.69
N PHE A 198 -17.75 -3.13 -19.45
CA PHE A 198 -18.19 -4.23 -20.31
C PHE A 198 -19.00 -3.71 -21.51
N SER A 199 -18.94 -4.47 -22.61
CA SER A 199 -19.81 -4.30 -23.77
C SER A 199 -20.26 -5.65 -24.31
N VAL A 200 -21.56 -5.83 -24.50
CA VAL A 200 -22.11 -7.05 -25.11
C VAL A 200 -22.08 -6.89 -26.63
N THR A 201 -21.27 -7.71 -27.30
CA THR A 201 -21.05 -7.64 -28.75
C THR A 201 -20.81 -9.04 -29.32
N ASN A 202 -20.96 -9.19 -30.63
CA ASN A 202 -20.59 -10.40 -31.37
C ASN A 202 -19.26 -10.27 -32.12
N ALA A 203 -18.55 -9.14 -31.96
CA ALA A 203 -17.28 -8.86 -32.63
C ALA A 203 -16.13 -8.76 -31.61
N GLU A 204 -15.01 -9.41 -31.90
CA GLU A 204 -13.76 -9.26 -31.15
C GLU A 204 -13.16 -7.88 -31.44
N VAL A 205 -12.99 -7.05 -30.41
CA VAL A 205 -12.40 -5.71 -30.56
C VAL A 205 -11.35 -5.51 -29.47
N ARG A 206 -10.11 -5.83 -29.81
CA ARG A 206 -8.97 -5.80 -28.86
C ARG A 206 -8.39 -4.41 -28.69
N ASN A 207 -7.78 -4.17 -27.54
CA ASN A 207 -7.06 -2.94 -27.17
C ASN A 207 -7.89 -1.66 -27.29
N ASN A 208 -9.20 -1.74 -27.03
CA ASN A 208 -10.10 -0.58 -27.03
C ASN A 208 -10.45 -0.08 -25.62
N SER A 209 -9.85 -0.66 -24.58
CA SER A 209 -10.12 -0.41 -23.15
C SER A 209 -11.54 -0.79 -22.70
N VAL A 210 -12.25 -1.63 -23.46
CA VAL A 210 -13.60 -2.11 -23.18
C VAL A 210 -13.58 -3.63 -23.21
N ILE A 211 -14.12 -4.27 -22.17
CA ILE A 211 -14.19 -5.73 -22.08
C ILE A 211 -15.37 -6.23 -22.90
N ASN A 212 -15.08 -6.77 -24.09
CA ASN A 212 -16.09 -7.25 -25.02
C ASN A 212 -16.49 -8.69 -24.70
N VAL A 213 -17.80 -8.93 -24.56
CA VAL A 213 -18.34 -10.21 -24.10
C VAL A 213 -19.58 -10.65 -24.88
N ASN A 214 -19.85 -11.96 -24.91
CA ASN A 214 -21.06 -12.53 -25.50
C ASN A 214 -21.54 -13.73 -24.68
N GLY A 215 -22.61 -13.56 -23.91
CA GLY A 215 -23.03 -14.56 -22.92
C GLY A 215 -22.04 -14.66 -21.76
N ASN A 216 -22.20 -15.65 -20.88
CA ASN A 216 -21.35 -15.79 -19.71
C ASN A 216 -19.93 -16.27 -20.06
N GLY A 217 -18.96 -15.96 -19.21
CA GLY A 217 -17.57 -16.41 -19.42
C GLY A 217 -16.65 -16.12 -18.24
N THR A 218 -15.35 -16.18 -18.51
CA THR A 218 -14.27 -15.98 -17.55
C THR A 218 -13.38 -14.82 -17.98
N LEU A 219 -13.00 -13.97 -17.03
CA LEU A 219 -11.90 -13.03 -17.13
C LEU A 219 -10.64 -13.70 -16.61
N THR A 220 -9.55 -13.57 -17.36
CA THR A 220 -8.21 -13.98 -16.97
C THR A 220 -7.31 -12.77 -17.01
N LEU A 221 -6.79 -12.35 -15.87
CA LEU A 221 -5.78 -11.32 -15.76
C LEU A 221 -4.40 -11.96 -15.85
N THR A 222 -3.53 -11.38 -16.67
CA THR A 222 -2.10 -11.68 -16.68
C THR A 222 -1.32 -10.38 -16.64
N PHE A 223 -0.73 -10.11 -15.49
CA PHE A 223 0.33 -9.12 -15.34
C PHE A 223 1.69 -9.79 -15.58
N THR A 224 2.56 -9.09 -16.29
CA THR A 224 3.95 -9.47 -16.48
C THR A 224 4.74 -8.18 -16.45
N ASP A 225 5.71 -8.09 -15.55
CA ASP A 225 6.56 -6.92 -15.52
C ASP A 225 7.39 -6.82 -16.82
N SER A 226 7.43 -5.61 -17.40
CA SER A 226 8.06 -5.38 -18.70
C SER A 226 9.59 -5.45 -18.67
N LYS A 227 10.18 -5.41 -17.48
CA LYS A 227 11.62 -5.41 -17.17
C LYS A 227 12.04 -6.68 -16.45
N ASP A 228 11.13 -7.33 -15.72
CA ASP A 228 11.29 -8.68 -15.20
C ASP A 228 10.19 -9.66 -15.66
N SER A 229 10.47 -10.43 -16.71
CA SER A 229 9.53 -11.44 -17.19
C SER A 229 9.32 -12.63 -16.23
N SER A 230 10.13 -12.78 -15.17
CA SER A 230 9.83 -13.74 -14.10
C SER A 230 8.79 -13.22 -13.11
N ASP A 231 8.55 -11.92 -13.11
CA ASP A 231 7.54 -11.33 -12.26
C ASP A 231 6.18 -11.32 -12.96
N VAL A 232 5.34 -12.26 -12.55
CA VAL A 232 4.04 -12.52 -13.16
C VAL A 232 2.97 -12.63 -12.09
N GLY A 233 1.85 -11.94 -12.32
CA GLY A 233 0.66 -12.04 -11.48
C GLY A 233 -0.53 -12.51 -12.32
N THR A 234 -1.26 -13.50 -11.85
CA THR A 234 -2.48 -13.96 -12.52
C THR A 234 -3.66 -13.99 -11.58
N ASP A 235 -4.85 -13.73 -12.12
CA ASP A 235 -6.11 -13.86 -11.41
C ASP A 235 -7.24 -14.21 -12.38
N THR A 236 -8.32 -14.80 -11.87
CA THR A 236 -9.50 -15.17 -12.66
C THR A 236 -10.79 -14.79 -11.96
N ALA A 237 -11.76 -14.29 -12.74
CA ALA A 237 -13.10 -13.99 -12.25
C ALA A 237 -14.15 -14.39 -13.29
N THR A 238 -15.35 -14.74 -12.86
CA THR A 238 -16.45 -15.02 -13.79
C THR A 238 -17.19 -13.73 -14.16
N PHE A 239 -17.91 -13.75 -15.28
CA PHE A 239 -18.89 -12.72 -15.58
C PHE A 239 -20.20 -13.31 -16.11
N ILE A 240 -21.30 -12.65 -15.75
CA ILE A 240 -22.63 -12.94 -16.26
C ILE A 240 -22.97 -11.82 -17.24
N ALA A 241 -23.31 -12.18 -18.47
CA ALA A 241 -23.72 -11.24 -19.51
C ALA A 241 -24.91 -11.79 -20.29
N ALA A 242 -25.73 -10.89 -20.83
CA ALA A 242 -26.71 -11.28 -21.82
C ALA A 242 -25.98 -11.86 -23.06
N SER A 243 -26.58 -12.86 -23.68
CA SER A 243 -26.17 -13.25 -25.03
C SER A 243 -26.55 -12.15 -26.00
N TYR A 244 -25.67 -11.87 -26.96
CA TYR A 244 -25.98 -10.90 -28.02
C TYR A 244 -27.21 -11.39 -28.79
N ALA A 245 -28.30 -10.63 -28.72
CA ALA A 245 -29.48 -10.83 -29.56
C ALA A 245 -29.39 -9.86 -30.74
N PRO A 246 -29.37 -10.33 -32.00
CA PRO A 246 -29.47 -9.41 -33.12
C PRO A 246 -30.80 -8.65 -33.01
N ALA A 247 -30.79 -7.35 -33.32
CA ALA A 247 -32.00 -6.54 -33.34
C ALA A 247 -33.09 -7.29 -34.11
N SER A 248 -34.17 -7.66 -33.40
CA SER A 248 -35.32 -8.28 -34.02
C SER A 248 -35.83 -7.27 -35.03
N SER A 249 -35.87 -7.64 -36.31
CA SER A 249 -36.63 -6.90 -37.31
C SER A 249 -38.06 -6.82 -36.77
N PHE A 250 -38.47 -5.61 -36.40
CA PHE A 250 -39.81 -5.32 -35.95
C PHE A 250 -40.75 -5.52 -37.15
N SER A 251 -41.24 -6.75 -37.34
CA SER A 251 -42.33 -7.08 -38.26
C SER A 251 -43.65 -6.68 -37.61
N GLY A 252 -43.83 -5.37 -37.42
CA GLY A 252 -45.13 -4.79 -37.14
C GLY A 252 -45.94 -4.78 -38.43
N SER A 253 -46.98 -5.60 -38.50
CA SER A 253 -47.98 -5.53 -39.56
C SER A 253 -48.69 -4.17 -39.50
N TYR A 254 -48.20 -3.21 -40.29
CA TYR A 254 -48.95 -2.01 -40.62
C TYR A 254 -50.02 -2.42 -41.64
N THR A 255 -51.29 -2.35 -41.24
CA THR A 255 -52.39 -2.28 -42.20
C THR A 255 -52.31 -0.92 -42.89
N PRO A 256 -52.13 -0.86 -44.22
CA PRO A 256 -51.94 0.42 -44.90
C PRO A 256 -53.30 1.07 -45.15
N SER A 257 -53.58 2.16 -44.43
CA SER A 257 -54.54 3.16 -44.91
C SER A 257 -53.91 3.92 -46.09
N THR A 258 -54.34 3.53 -47.28
CA THR A 258 -54.33 4.27 -48.56
C THR A 258 -53.49 5.55 -48.65
N PRO A 259 -52.41 5.56 -49.43
CA PRO A 259 -51.82 6.78 -49.97
C PRO A 259 -52.45 7.13 -51.33
N ALA A 260 -52.68 8.43 -51.54
CA ALA A 260 -52.97 9.02 -52.85
C ALA A 260 -51.77 8.82 -53.82
N PRO A 261 -52.00 8.71 -55.13
CA PRO A 261 -50.98 8.27 -56.07
C PRO A 261 -50.11 9.43 -56.53
N VAL A 262 -48.79 9.26 -56.55
CA VAL A 262 -47.92 9.97 -57.51
C VAL A 262 -46.59 9.22 -57.76
N ALA A 263 -46.49 8.74 -58.99
CA ALA A 263 -45.34 8.63 -59.89
C ALA A 263 -44.00 7.99 -59.43
N SER A 264 -43.77 6.76 -59.91
CA SER A 264 -42.48 6.22 -60.40
C SER A 264 -41.88 7.13 -61.51
N PRO A 265 -40.59 7.05 -61.92
CA PRO A 265 -39.69 5.88 -61.96
C PRO A 265 -38.21 6.22 -61.53
N VAL A 266 -37.14 5.43 -61.58
CA VAL A 266 -36.55 4.43 -62.50
C VAL A 266 -35.45 3.65 -61.75
N VAL A 267 -35.30 2.36 -62.03
CA VAL A 267 -34.13 1.50 -61.70
C VAL A 267 -33.23 1.40 -62.95
N PRO A 268 -31.90 1.24 -62.82
CA PRO A 268 -31.34 -0.07 -63.16
C PRO A 268 -30.23 -0.58 -62.20
N ALA A 269 -30.13 -1.91 -62.14
CA ALA A 269 -29.21 -2.78 -61.40
C ALA A 269 -27.90 -3.04 -62.20
N PRO A 270 -27.16 -4.17 -62.05
CA PRO A 270 -26.44 -4.78 -60.91
C PRO A 270 -24.96 -5.14 -61.25
N VAL A 271 -24.13 -5.58 -60.29
CA VAL A 271 -22.89 -6.37 -60.57
C VAL A 271 -22.63 -7.37 -59.42
N VAL A 272 -22.92 -8.67 -59.60
CA VAL A 272 -22.07 -9.84 -60.02
C VAL A 272 -21.13 -10.42 -58.92
N THR A 273 -21.37 -11.72 -58.68
CA THR A 273 -20.70 -12.79 -57.90
C THR A 273 -19.28 -13.15 -58.39
N PRO A 274 -18.44 -13.94 -57.65
CA PRO A 274 -18.55 -15.43 -57.50
C PRO A 274 -18.29 -15.92 -56.04
N ALA A 275 -18.96 -16.94 -55.46
CA ALA A 275 -18.91 -18.42 -55.63
C ALA A 275 -17.54 -19.08 -55.32
N PRO A 276 -17.47 -20.37 -54.89
CA PRO A 276 -18.17 -21.05 -53.78
C PRO A 276 -17.19 -21.94 -52.93
N SER A 277 -17.66 -22.59 -51.84
CA SER A 277 -17.19 -23.96 -51.51
C SER A 277 -18.13 -24.67 -50.53
N THR A 278 -18.42 -25.93 -50.85
CA THR A 278 -19.22 -26.92 -50.13
C THR A 278 -18.39 -27.65 -49.09
N ASP A 279 -19.01 -28.09 -47.98
CA ASP A 279 -19.14 -29.52 -47.66
C ASP A 279 -20.05 -29.75 -46.44
N GLU A 280 -20.86 -30.81 -46.57
CA GLU A 280 -21.84 -31.34 -45.62
C GLU A 280 -21.20 -32.37 -44.65
N PRO A 281 -21.93 -32.89 -43.63
CA PRO A 281 -21.40 -33.24 -42.32
C PRO A 281 -20.99 -34.71 -42.16
N VAL A 282 -20.13 -34.99 -41.17
CA VAL A 282 -19.85 -36.36 -40.71
C VAL A 282 -19.98 -36.46 -39.19
N ALA A 283 -20.47 -37.62 -38.79
CA ALA A 283 -21.08 -38.01 -37.53
C ALA A 283 -20.24 -37.91 -36.24
N ASN A 284 -21.02 -37.73 -35.17
CA ASN A 284 -20.74 -37.96 -33.76
C ASN A 284 -20.12 -39.35 -33.47
N PRO A 285 -19.30 -39.47 -32.41
CA PRO A 285 -19.64 -40.45 -31.39
C PRO A 285 -19.73 -39.83 -29.99
N ALA A 286 -20.74 -40.32 -29.27
CA ALA A 286 -21.00 -40.03 -27.88
C ALA A 286 -19.81 -40.40 -26.98
N VAL A 287 -19.52 -39.53 -26.00
CA VAL A 287 -18.72 -39.86 -24.82
C VAL A 287 -19.55 -39.49 -23.59
N GLU A 288 -19.57 -40.44 -22.66
CA GLU A 288 -20.46 -40.54 -21.52
C GLU A 288 -20.19 -39.49 -20.44
N THR A 289 -21.29 -39.05 -19.83
CA THR A 289 -21.37 -38.21 -18.64
C THR A 289 -20.95 -38.98 -17.39
N PRO A 290 -20.01 -38.49 -16.56
CA PRO A 290 -19.93 -38.94 -15.18
C PRO A 290 -20.94 -38.17 -14.31
N THR A 291 -21.86 -38.93 -13.72
CA THR A 291 -22.76 -38.57 -12.62
C THR A 291 -22.00 -38.00 -11.41
N PRO A 292 -22.45 -36.91 -10.77
CA PRO A 292 -21.85 -36.43 -9.53
C PRO A 292 -22.27 -37.32 -8.35
N THR A 293 -21.29 -37.87 -7.65
CA THR A 293 -21.43 -38.55 -6.36
C THR A 293 -21.84 -37.53 -5.30
N ALA A 294 -22.95 -37.82 -4.61
CA ALA A 294 -23.44 -37.05 -3.48
C ALA A 294 -22.47 -37.13 -2.29
N GLU A 295 -22.03 -35.98 -1.80
CA GLU A 295 -21.26 -35.87 -0.56
C GLU A 295 -22.20 -35.47 0.60
N SER A 296 -22.10 -36.23 1.68
CA SER A 296 -23.05 -36.31 2.78
C SER A 296 -23.08 -35.06 3.66
N GLN A 297 -24.29 -34.60 3.96
CA GLN A 297 -24.61 -33.62 5.00
C GLN A 297 -24.33 -34.20 6.40
N PRO A 298 -23.64 -33.50 7.32
CA PRO A 298 -23.54 -33.95 8.70
C PRO A 298 -24.73 -33.47 9.54
N THR A 299 -25.35 -34.44 10.19
CA THR A 299 -26.47 -34.34 11.14
C THR A 299 -26.05 -33.64 12.43
N ALA A 300 -26.96 -32.82 12.97
CA ALA A 300 -26.86 -32.21 14.29
C ALA A 300 -26.87 -33.26 15.41
N VAL A 301 -25.99 -33.10 16.41
CA VAL A 301 -26.09 -33.76 17.71
C VAL A 301 -25.73 -32.73 18.79
N THR A 302 -26.59 -32.62 19.80
CA THR A 302 -26.46 -31.72 20.96
C THR A 302 -25.96 -32.51 22.17
N GLU A 303 -25.36 -31.78 23.14
CA GLU A 303 -24.80 -32.19 24.46
C GLU A 303 -23.30 -32.53 24.46
N ASP A 304 -22.41 -32.08 25.36
CA ASP A 304 -22.44 -31.26 26.59
C ASP A 304 -20.99 -30.71 26.81
N VAL A 305 -20.83 -29.73 27.70
CA VAL A 305 -19.73 -28.78 27.91
C VAL A 305 -18.31 -29.36 28.06
N ALA A 306 -17.40 -28.91 27.19
CA ALA A 306 -15.97 -28.72 27.48
C ALA A 306 -15.40 -27.56 26.63
N VAL A 307 -15.01 -26.46 27.27
CA VAL A 307 -14.49 -25.25 26.62
C VAL A 307 -13.04 -25.49 26.18
N SER A 308 -12.83 -26.08 25.01
CA SER A 308 -11.53 -26.09 24.33
C SER A 308 -11.36 -24.78 23.56
N ALA A 309 -10.52 -23.87 24.07
CA ALA A 309 -10.11 -22.68 23.36
C ALA A 309 -9.36 -23.08 22.07
N LYS A 310 -9.93 -22.76 20.90
CA LYS A 310 -9.19 -22.77 19.64
C LYS A 310 -8.15 -21.65 19.70
N THR A 311 -6.88 -21.97 19.90
CA THR A 311 -5.79 -21.02 19.67
C THR A 311 -5.57 -20.89 18.16
N TYR A 312 -5.84 -19.70 17.61
CA TYR A 312 -5.47 -19.40 16.23
C TYR A 312 -3.94 -19.38 16.12
N GLN A 313 -3.37 -20.19 15.22
CA GLN A 313 -1.93 -20.27 15.03
C GLN A 313 -1.47 -19.35 13.90
N PHE A 314 -0.70 -18.32 14.25
CA PHE A 314 -0.12 -17.43 13.27
C PHE A 314 1.06 -18.10 12.57
N ALA A 315 0.89 -18.42 11.28
CA ALA A 315 1.93 -19.03 10.44
C ALA A 315 2.75 -17.99 9.63
N LYS A 316 2.26 -16.75 9.49
CA LYS A 316 2.85 -15.70 8.64
C LYS A 316 3.09 -14.42 9.43
N ASN A 317 4.12 -13.67 9.02
CA ASN A 317 4.33 -12.34 9.59
C ASN A 317 3.24 -11.41 9.07
N LEU A 318 2.77 -10.49 9.92
CA LEU A 318 1.74 -9.51 9.55
C LEU A 318 2.25 -8.12 9.90
N SER A 319 2.07 -7.15 9.01
CA SER A 319 2.53 -5.78 9.21
C SER A 319 1.42 -4.78 8.85
N ALA A 320 1.66 -3.51 9.16
CA ALA A 320 0.71 -2.45 8.81
C ALA A 320 0.43 -2.44 7.30
N GLY A 321 -0.86 -2.30 6.94
CA GLY A 321 -1.32 -2.38 5.55
C GLY A 321 -1.98 -3.72 5.20
N PHE A 322 -1.69 -4.81 5.93
CA PHE A 322 -2.28 -6.12 5.64
C PHE A 322 -3.80 -6.13 5.84
N VAL A 323 -4.53 -6.78 4.93
CA VAL A 323 -5.97 -7.05 5.06
C VAL A 323 -6.21 -8.56 4.96
N GLY A 324 -6.90 -9.15 5.94
CA GLY A 324 -7.14 -10.60 5.93
C GLY A 324 -7.88 -11.09 7.17
N ALA A 325 -8.35 -12.34 7.11
CA ALA A 325 -9.00 -13.01 8.24
C ALA A 325 -8.03 -13.17 9.42
N GLU A 326 -6.73 -13.33 9.15
CA GLU A 326 -5.68 -13.47 10.15
C GLU A 326 -5.49 -12.18 10.97
N ILE A 327 -5.75 -11.02 10.36
CA ILE A 327 -5.73 -9.73 11.07
C ILE A 327 -6.88 -9.63 12.06
N ARG A 328 -8.04 -10.16 11.68
CA ARG A 328 -9.21 -10.22 12.55
C ARG A 328 -8.91 -11.02 13.81
N GLU A 329 -8.24 -12.17 13.64
CA GLU A 329 -7.83 -13.04 14.74
C GLU A 329 -6.72 -12.40 15.58
N LEU A 330 -5.76 -11.70 14.98
CA LEU A 330 -4.76 -10.90 15.69
C LEU A 330 -5.41 -9.81 16.55
N GLN A 331 -6.34 -9.05 15.98
CA GLN A 331 -7.05 -8.00 16.70
C GLN A 331 -7.92 -8.59 17.83
N GLN A 332 -8.53 -9.75 17.62
CA GLN A 332 -9.28 -10.47 18.65
C GLN A 332 -8.37 -10.89 19.80
N ILE A 333 -7.24 -11.55 19.51
CA ILE A 333 -6.29 -12.00 20.55
C ILE A 333 -5.72 -10.80 21.31
N LEU A 334 -5.35 -9.72 20.62
CA LEU A 334 -4.89 -8.49 21.28
C LEU A 334 -6.00 -7.82 22.09
N LYS A 335 -7.27 -7.94 21.69
CA LYS A 335 -8.41 -7.39 22.42
C LYS A 335 -8.68 -8.18 23.69
N ASP A 336 -8.64 -9.50 23.59
CA ASP A 336 -8.82 -10.41 24.72
C ASP A 336 -7.68 -10.29 25.73
N ALA A 337 -6.45 -10.07 25.23
CA ALA A 337 -5.28 -9.75 26.05
C ALA A 337 -5.26 -8.29 26.58
N GLY A 338 -6.25 -7.47 26.22
CA GLY A 338 -6.43 -6.10 26.73
C GLY A 338 -5.61 -5.00 26.03
N TYR A 339 -4.85 -5.34 24.99
CA TYR A 339 -3.99 -4.41 24.24
C TYR A 339 -4.71 -3.71 23.08
N PHE A 340 -5.78 -4.29 22.52
CA PHE A 340 -6.57 -3.70 21.43
C PHE A 340 -7.92 -3.17 21.94
N LYS A 341 -8.03 -1.84 22.11
CA LYS A 341 -9.22 -1.20 22.70
C LYS A 341 -10.21 -0.59 21.71
N TYR A 342 -10.01 -0.81 20.41
CA TYR A 342 -10.97 -0.33 19.41
C TYR A 342 -12.31 -1.08 19.55
N PRO A 343 -13.47 -0.37 19.45
CA PRO A 343 -14.78 -0.98 19.74
C PRO A 343 -15.08 -2.18 18.85
N SER A 344 -14.64 -2.13 17.59
CA SER A 344 -14.89 -3.17 16.59
C SER A 344 -13.60 -3.90 16.23
N ILE A 345 -13.71 -5.17 15.89
CA ILE A 345 -12.63 -5.90 15.21
C ILE A 345 -12.89 -5.82 13.71
N THR A 346 -11.82 -5.63 12.95
CA THR A 346 -11.81 -5.45 11.49
C THR A 346 -10.89 -6.49 10.87
N ASN A 347 -10.78 -6.48 9.55
CA ASN A 347 -9.81 -7.33 8.84
C ASN A 347 -8.54 -6.56 8.44
N TYR A 348 -8.34 -5.32 8.91
CA TYR A 348 -7.28 -4.41 8.43
C TYR A 348 -6.24 -4.08 9.50
N PHE A 349 -4.96 -4.25 9.18
CA PHE A 349 -3.84 -3.97 10.06
C PHE A 349 -3.49 -2.48 9.93
N GLY A 350 -4.25 -1.65 10.64
CA GLY A 350 -3.99 -0.21 10.72
C GLY A 350 -3.08 0.20 11.87
N SER A 351 -2.95 1.50 12.07
CA SER A 351 -2.18 2.12 13.16
C SER A 351 -2.62 1.64 14.55
N VAL A 352 -3.91 1.36 14.74
CA VAL A 352 -4.46 0.87 16.01
C VAL A 352 -4.01 -0.56 16.32
N THR A 353 -3.96 -1.42 15.31
CA THR A 353 -3.43 -2.79 15.44
C THR A 353 -1.92 -2.77 15.68
N LYS A 354 -1.19 -1.90 14.96
CA LYS A 354 0.25 -1.70 15.17
C LYS A 354 0.57 -1.26 16.60
N ALA A 355 -0.16 -0.27 17.12
CA ALA A 355 0.01 0.20 18.49
C ALA A 355 -0.35 -0.86 19.54
N ALA A 356 -1.43 -1.61 19.33
CA ALA A 356 -1.81 -2.71 20.21
C ALA A 356 -0.74 -3.82 20.23
N LEU A 357 -0.15 -4.13 19.07
CA LEU A 357 0.87 -5.14 18.96
C LEU A 357 2.21 -4.69 19.58
N MET A 358 2.58 -3.42 19.43
CA MET A 358 3.72 -2.84 20.17
C MET A 358 3.53 -2.92 21.68
N ALA A 359 2.31 -2.66 22.17
CA ALA A 359 2.01 -2.75 23.60
C ALA A 359 2.13 -4.19 24.10
N TYR A 360 1.62 -5.16 23.33
CA TYR A 360 1.79 -6.58 23.61
C TYR A 360 3.27 -6.98 23.62
N GLN A 361 4.04 -6.59 22.61
CA GLN A 361 5.47 -6.90 22.50
C GLN A 361 6.25 -6.38 23.70
N ASN A 362 6.04 -5.11 24.05
CA ASN A 362 6.69 -4.49 25.19
C ASN A 362 6.33 -5.19 26.52
N ALA A 363 5.07 -5.56 26.71
CA ALA A 363 4.62 -6.27 27.92
C ALA A 363 5.19 -7.69 28.04
N ASN A 364 5.59 -8.30 26.93
CA ASN A 364 6.19 -9.63 26.87
C ASN A 364 7.71 -9.62 26.65
N GLY A 365 8.37 -8.45 26.83
CA GLY A 365 9.83 -8.34 26.71
C GLY A 365 10.37 -8.53 25.28
N LEU A 366 9.52 -8.36 24.27
CA LEU A 366 9.87 -8.43 22.85
C LEU A 366 10.24 -7.06 22.29
N SER A 367 10.96 -7.05 21.17
CA SER A 367 11.16 -5.83 20.37
C SER A 367 9.81 -5.28 19.91
N ALA A 368 9.49 -4.05 20.31
CA ALA A 368 8.23 -3.37 20.00
C ALA A 368 8.20 -2.85 18.54
N THR A 369 8.36 -3.74 17.57
CA THR A 369 8.37 -3.45 16.13
C THR A 369 6.99 -3.02 15.61
N GLY A 370 5.93 -3.42 16.31
CA GLY A 370 4.53 -3.24 15.91
C GLY A 370 4.12 -4.11 14.73
N ASN A 371 5.00 -5.00 14.27
CA ASN A 371 4.71 -6.03 13.30
C ASN A 371 4.59 -7.36 14.02
N LEU A 372 3.74 -8.25 13.51
CA LEU A 372 3.68 -9.63 13.97
C LEU A 372 4.86 -10.37 13.35
N ASP A 373 6.04 -10.17 13.92
CA ASP A 373 7.28 -10.83 13.53
C ASP A 373 7.40 -12.24 14.14
N SER A 374 8.46 -12.97 13.80
CA SER A 374 8.64 -14.35 14.23
C SER A 374 8.63 -14.51 15.76
N ALA A 375 9.30 -13.61 16.49
CA ALA A 375 9.34 -13.65 17.95
C ALA A 375 7.96 -13.37 18.56
N THR A 376 7.21 -12.43 17.97
CA THR A 376 5.86 -12.07 18.41
C THR A 376 4.84 -13.16 18.11
N ARG A 377 4.96 -13.85 16.97
CA ARG A 377 4.15 -15.04 16.66
C ARG A 377 4.38 -16.18 17.64
N VAL A 378 5.64 -16.46 17.96
CA VAL A 378 6.00 -17.51 18.93
C VAL A 378 5.35 -17.22 20.29
N ALA A 379 5.42 -15.97 20.74
CA ALA A 379 4.78 -15.53 21.98
C ALA A 379 3.24 -15.62 21.91
N LEU A 380 2.61 -15.20 20.81
CA LEU A 380 1.15 -15.26 20.64
C LEU A 380 0.60 -16.68 20.44
N ASN A 381 1.39 -17.59 19.85
CA ASN A 381 1.05 -19.00 19.67
C ASN A 381 1.26 -19.84 20.95
N GLY A 382 1.66 -19.21 22.07
CA GLY A 382 1.77 -19.85 23.39
C GLY A 382 3.06 -20.66 23.62
N ALA A 383 4.12 -20.44 22.83
CA ALA A 383 5.43 -21.05 23.06
C ALA A 383 6.31 -20.11 23.91
N SER A 384 6.83 -20.63 25.03
CA SER A 384 7.66 -19.90 25.98
C SER A 384 8.94 -19.34 25.34
N VAL A 385 9.11 -18.02 25.41
CA VAL A 385 10.35 -17.32 25.06
C VAL A 385 11.20 -17.12 26.32
N ASP A 386 12.47 -17.56 26.27
CA ASP A 386 13.45 -17.27 27.32
C ASP A 386 13.66 -15.75 27.39
N SER A 387 13.20 -15.16 28.49
CA SER A 387 13.19 -13.72 28.69
C SER A 387 14.43 -13.28 29.45
N ALA A 388 15.28 -12.43 28.85
CA ALA A 388 16.24 -11.64 29.59
C ALA A 388 15.64 -10.24 29.85
N PRO A 389 15.40 -9.84 31.11
CA PRO A 389 14.85 -8.53 31.43
C PRO A 389 15.96 -7.47 31.38
N ILE A 390 15.70 -6.32 30.74
CA ILE A 390 16.53 -5.12 30.95
C ILE A 390 15.73 -4.08 31.74
N ALA A 391 16.35 -3.73 32.87
CA ALA A 391 15.77 -2.99 33.97
C ALA A 391 15.62 -1.50 33.68
N SER A 392 14.49 -0.98 34.18
CA SER A 392 14.16 0.43 34.35
C SER A 392 15.05 1.10 35.38
N THR A 393 15.68 2.22 35.03
CA THR A 393 16.06 3.27 36.00
C THR A 393 15.82 4.66 35.38
N PRO A 394 15.25 5.62 36.13
CA PRO A 394 15.05 6.99 35.66
C PRO A 394 16.36 7.75 35.82
N SER A 395 16.79 8.47 34.79
CA SER A 395 17.89 9.42 34.86
C SER A 395 17.50 10.62 34.05
N SER A 396 17.60 11.81 34.66
CA SER A 396 17.37 13.10 34.04
C SER A 396 18.27 13.27 32.81
N ILE A 397 17.76 12.92 31.63
CA ILE A 397 18.45 13.12 30.35
C ILE A 397 18.28 14.59 29.98
N THR A 398 19.40 15.30 29.78
CA THR A 398 19.39 16.61 29.09
C THR A 398 19.20 16.37 27.60
N PHE A 399 18.22 17.01 26.96
CA PHE A 399 18.01 16.83 25.52
C PHE A 399 19.16 17.46 24.71
N ALA A 400 20.04 16.62 24.14
CA ALA A 400 21.20 17.04 23.37
C ALA A 400 20.94 17.07 21.84
N THR A 401 19.98 16.29 21.36
CA THR A 401 19.65 16.06 19.95
C THR A 401 18.27 16.59 19.61
N ASN A 402 18.07 16.99 18.34
CA ASN A 402 16.74 17.32 17.87
C ASN A 402 15.95 16.03 17.62
N LEU A 403 14.69 15.97 18.08
CA LEU A 403 13.80 14.82 17.90
C LEU A 403 12.61 15.20 17.01
N ALA A 404 12.27 14.34 16.06
CA ALA A 404 11.14 14.53 15.16
C ALA A 404 10.39 13.20 14.96
N VAL A 405 9.27 13.24 14.23
CA VAL A 405 8.52 12.03 13.89
C VAL A 405 9.43 11.01 13.21
N GLY A 406 9.35 9.76 13.65
CA GLY A 406 10.24 8.68 13.17
C GLY A 406 11.34 8.31 14.16
N TYR A 407 11.72 9.21 15.09
CA TYR A 407 12.76 8.92 16.08
C TYR A 407 12.32 7.87 17.10
N VAL A 408 13.24 6.97 17.47
CA VAL A 408 13.03 5.93 18.49
C VAL A 408 14.17 5.97 19.49
N GLY A 409 13.88 5.93 20.79
CA GLY A 409 14.91 5.83 21.82
C GLY A 409 14.49 6.31 23.19
N ALA A 410 15.42 6.23 24.14
CA ALA A 410 15.20 6.66 25.53
C ALA A 410 14.90 8.17 25.64
N GLU A 411 15.48 9.01 24.78
CA GLU A 411 15.21 10.45 24.73
C GLU A 411 13.76 10.76 24.37
N VAL A 412 13.17 9.98 23.44
CA VAL A 412 11.76 10.13 23.06
C VAL A 412 10.83 9.73 24.22
N ARG A 413 11.19 8.67 24.95
CA ARG A 413 10.46 8.22 26.14
C ARG A 413 10.40 9.31 27.21
N GLU A 414 11.53 9.95 27.48
CA GLU A 414 11.62 11.06 28.43
C GLU A 414 10.83 12.29 27.94
N LEU A 415 10.91 12.63 26.64
CA LEU A 415 10.08 13.69 26.06
C LEU A 415 8.59 13.43 26.29
N GLN A 416 8.12 12.21 26.00
CA GLN A 416 6.73 11.84 26.22
C GLN A 416 6.32 11.85 27.68
N GLN A 417 7.22 11.45 28.60
CA GLN A 417 7.01 11.54 30.04
C GLN A 417 6.81 13.00 30.48
N ILE A 418 7.71 13.90 30.07
CA ILE A 418 7.60 15.33 30.39
C ILE A 418 6.33 15.93 29.80
N LEU A 419 6.00 15.63 28.54
CA LEU A 419 4.76 16.11 27.92
C LEU A 419 3.51 15.55 28.61
N LYS A 420 3.57 14.35 29.17
CA LYS A 420 2.47 13.72 29.89
C LYS A 420 2.26 14.35 31.25
N ASP A 421 3.34 14.55 32.00
CA ASP A 421 3.31 15.19 33.31
C ASP A 421 2.87 16.66 33.20
N ALA A 422 3.23 17.33 32.10
CA ALA A 422 2.76 18.66 31.74
C ALA A 422 1.30 18.69 31.19
N GLY A 423 0.66 17.52 31.02
CA GLY A 423 -0.74 17.40 30.59
C GLY A 423 -1.00 17.52 29.08
N PHE A 424 0.05 17.65 28.26
CA PHE A 424 -0.04 17.76 26.81
C PHE A 424 -0.09 16.39 26.10
N PHE A 425 0.48 15.36 26.71
CA PHE A 425 0.46 14.00 26.17
C PHE A 425 -0.66 13.16 26.83
N LYS A 426 -1.84 13.20 26.22
CA LYS A 426 -3.06 12.53 26.73
C LYS A 426 -3.11 11.02 26.49
N TYR A 427 -2.11 10.47 25.82
CA TYR A 427 -2.07 9.05 25.51
C TYR A 427 -1.80 8.22 26.78
N PRO A 428 -2.52 7.11 27.02
CA PRO A 428 -2.58 6.47 28.33
C PRO A 428 -1.26 5.84 28.79
N PHE A 429 -0.29 5.60 27.92
CA PHE A 429 1.04 5.07 28.26
C PHE A 429 2.14 5.74 27.46
N ILE A 430 3.37 5.73 27.97
CA ILE A 430 4.56 6.29 27.31
C ILE A 430 5.26 5.18 26.54
N THR A 431 5.72 5.50 25.33
CA THR A 431 6.46 4.64 24.41
C THR A 431 7.88 5.19 24.21
N ASN A 432 8.66 4.55 23.35
CA ASN A 432 9.99 5.06 22.95
C ASN A 432 9.97 5.65 21.53
N TYR A 433 8.79 5.83 20.92
CA TYR A 433 8.63 6.22 19.51
C TYR A 433 7.97 7.58 19.33
N PHE A 434 8.63 8.46 18.59
CA PHE A 434 8.13 9.78 18.29
C PHE A 434 7.18 9.66 17.11
N GLY A 435 5.91 9.39 17.42
CA GLY A 435 4.83 9.32 16.44
C GLY A 435 3.98 10.59 16.37
N PRO A 436 2.91 10.57 15.57
CA PRO A 436 1.98 11.70 15.43
C PRO A 436 1.40 12.19 16.77
N VAL A 437 1.17 11.29 17.72
CA VAL A 437 0.68 11.62 19.07
C VAL A 437 1.72 12.41 19.88
N THR A 438 3.00 12.08 19.74
CA THR A 438 4.11 12.80 20.40
C THR A 438 4.31 14.16 19.75
N LYS A 439 4.24 14.23 18.41
CA LYS A 439 4.26 15.50 17.65
C LYS A 439 3.14 16.42 18.10
N ALA A 440 1.90 15.94 18.17
CA ALA A 440 0.75 16.75 18.58
C ALA A 440 0.88 17.25 20.03
N ALA A 441 1.36 16.40 20.95
CA ALA A 441 1.63 16.81 22.32
C ALA A 441 2.75 17.87 22.39
N LEU A 442 3.80 17.72 21.58
CA LEU A 442 4.89 18.69 21.51
C LEU A 442 4.45 20.03 20.90
N VAL A 443 3.62 20.01 19.86
CA VAL A 443 2.98 21.22 19.30
C VAL A 443 2.13 21.93 20.36
N ALA A 444 1.35 21.19 21.14
CA ALA A 444 0.53 21.78 22.20
C ALA A 444 1.40 22.41 23.30
N TYR A 445 2.48 21.74 23.69
CA TYR A 445 3.48 22.27 24.61
C TYR A 445 4.15 23.54 24.07
N GLN A 446 4.59 23.53 22.81
CA GLN A 446 5.24 24.68 22.17
C GLN A 446 4.31 25.89 22.14
N ASN A 447 3.05 25.71 21.73
CA ASN A 447 2.05 26.77 21.76
C ASN A 447 1.81 27.34 23.16
N ALA A 448 1.72 26.46 24.17
CA ALA A 448 1.49 26.88 25.55
C ALA A 448 2.66 27.67 26.17
N ASN A 449 3.89 27.42 25.70
CA ASN A 449 5.10 28.08 26.18
C ASN A 449 5.61 29.21 25.25
N GLY A 450 4.81 29.62 24.26
CA GLY A 450 5.17 30.72 23.35
C GLY A 450 6.34 30.40 22.40
N LEU A 451 6.57 29.12 22.13
CA LEU A 451 7.57 28.61 21.19
C LEU A 451 6.94 28.43 19.79
N ALA A 452 7.78 28.32 18.76
CA ALA A 452 7.33 27.96 17.42
C ALA A 452 6.72 26.55 17.44
N ALA A 453 5.47 26.42 16.97
CA ALA A 453 4.70 25.18 16.95
C ALA A 453 5.16 24.19 15.85
N SER A 454 6.47 23.93 15.78
CA SER A 454 7.11 23.11 14.75
C SER A 454 6.78 21.61 14.87
N GLY A 455 6.40 21.16 16.08
CA GLY A 455 6.23 19.74 16.38
C GLY A 455 7.54 18.95 16.34
N VAL A 456 8.67 19.64 16.32
CA VAL A 456 10.03 19.10 16.38
C VAL A 456 10.66 19.60 17.67
N LEU A 457 11.39 18.73 18.37
CA LEU A 457 12.17 19.11 19.54
C LEU A 457 13.44 19.84 19.07
N ASP A 458 13.29 21.09 18.65
CA ASP A 458 14.37 21.95 18.18
C ASP A 458 15.17 22.60 19.34
N SER A 459 16.21 23.37 19.02
CA SER A 459 17.09 23.99 20.03
C SER A 459 16.35 24.91 21.01
N ALA A 460 15.33 25.65 20.54
CA ALA A 460 14.54 26.53 21.39
C ALA A 460 13.66 25.72 22.35
N THR A 461 12.98 24.69 21.84
CA THR A 461 12.13 23.80 22.63
C THR A 461 12.94 22.98 23.64
N ARG A 462 14.18 22.58 23.28
CA ARG A 462 15.11 21.91 24.22
C ARG A 462 15.59 22.83 25.32
N SER A 463 15.88 24.10 25.02
CA SER A 463 16.31 25.06 26.05
C SER A 463 15.22 25.27 27.11
N ASP A 464 13.97 25.34 26.67
CA ASP A 464 12.79 25.47 27.52
C ASP A 464 12.59 24.20 28.38
N LEU A 465 12.60 23.02 27.77
CA LEU A 465 12.45 21.73 28.47
C LEU A 465 13.62 21.39 29.42
N ASN A 466 14.83 21.88 29.14
CA ASN A 466 16.01 21.71 30.01
C ASN A 466 16.07 22.76 31.16
N GLY A 467 15.08 23.66 31.28
CA GLY A 467 14.96 24.60 32.39
C GLY A 467 15.89 25.82 32.35
N SER A 468 16.40 26.22 31.18
CA SER A 468 17.26 27.41 31.04
C SER A 468 16.48 28.61 30.50
N THR A 469 16.21 29.59 31.36
CA THR A 469 15.51 30.84 31.04
C THR A 469 16.29 31.71 30.07
N VAL A 470 15.67 32.14 28.96
CA VAL A 470 16.05 33.34 28.19
C VAL A 470 14.82 33.94 27.48
N PRO A 471 14.83 35.25 27.15
CA PRO A 471 13.67 36.14 27.24
C PRO A 471 12.72 36.09 26.05
N ALA A 472 11.45 36.35 26.35
CA ALA A 472 10.39 36.63 25.40
C ALA A 472 10.75 37.77 24.44
N VAL A 473 10.63 37.52 23.13
CA VAL A 473 10.52 38.57 22.12
C VAL A 473 9.27 38.31 21.27
N ALA A 474 8.30 39.20 21.51
CA ALA A 474 7.21 39.69 20.68
C ALA A 474 6.56 38.78 19.61
N VAL A 475 5.33 38.37 19.94
CA VAL A 475 4.21 38.04 19.04
C VAL A 475 4.01 39.08 17.92
N PRO A 476 3.36 38.64 16.82
CA PRO A 476 2.03 39.16 16.58
C PRO A 476 0.95 38.08 16.73
N VAL A 477 -0.19 38.58 17.18
CA VAL A 477 -1.46 37.93 17.48
C VAL A 477 -2.24 37.49 16.22
N SER A 478 -3.13 36.54 16.45
CA SER A 478 -4.23 36.03 15.62
C SER A 478 -4.64 36.85 14.40
N ALA A 479 -4.76 36.15 13.26
CA ALA A 479 -5.68 36.48 12.18
C ALA A 479 -6.47 35.23 11.78
N SER A 480 -7.80 35.37 11.79
CA SER A 480 -8.72 34.48 11.08
C SER A 480 -8.47 34.66 9.58
N GLU A 481 -7.69 33.77 8.97
CA GLU A 481 -7.47 33.80 7.54
C GLU A 481 -8.35 32.76 6.85
N SER A 482 -9.06 33.20 5.81
CA SER A 482 -9.75 32.34 4.86
C SER A 482 -8.73 31.39 4.24
N HIS A 483 -8.68 30.16 4.73
CA HIS A 483 -7.81 29.14 4.15
C HIS A 483 -8.40 28.66 2.82
N THR A 484 -7.73 28.98 1.72
CA THR A 484 -8.13 28.57 0.37
C THR A 484 -7.55 27.19 0.08
N PHE A 485 -8.41 26.18 -0.04
CA PHE A 485 -7.99 24.83 -0.42
C PHE A 485 -7.60 24.82 -1.90
N THR A 486 -6.37 24.38 -2.20
CA THR A 486 -5.84 24.32 -3.57
C THR A 486 -5.60 22.89 -4.05
N THR A 487 -5.30 21.97 -3.15
CA THR A 487 -4.93 20.59 -3.49
C THR A 487 -6.06 19.59 -3.29
N SER A 488 -6.07 18.54 -4.13
CA SER A 488 -6.96 17.41 -3.91
C SER A 488 -6.52 16.59 -2.69
N MET A 489 -7.45 16.24 -1.79
CA MET A 489 -7.13 15.47 -0.58
C MET A 489 -7.98 14.20 -0.51
N TYR A 490 -7.39 13.06 -0.17
CA TYR A 490 -8.04 11.74 -0.12
C TYR A 490 -7.62 10.97 1.14
N VAL A 491 -8.27 9.85 1.43
CA VAL A 491 -7.89 9.01 2.59
C VAL A 491 -6.44 8.57 2.48
N GLY A 492 -5.65 8.83 3.50
CA GLY A 492 -4.20 8.64 3.47
C GLY A 492 -3.42 9.97 3.45
N ALA A 493 -4.02 11.04 2.92
CA ALA A 493 -3.35 12.34 2.82
C ALA A 493 -2.94 12.87 4.20
N THR A 494 -1.75 13.49 4.27
CA THR A 494 -1.30 14.17 5.47
C THR A 494 -0.86 15.61 5.21
N GLY A 495 -0.81 16.43 6.25
CA GLY A 495 -0.21 17.77 6.22
C GLY A 495 -1.16 18.92 6.59
N ALA A 496 -0.68 20.14 6.40
CA ALA A 496 -1.34 21.35 6.86
C ALA A 496 -2.72 21.57 6.22
N GLU A 497 -2.88 21.30 4.91
CA GLU A 497 -4.18 21.38 4.22
C GLU A 497 -5.21 20.39 4.80
N VAL A 498 -4.78 19.21 5.24
CA VAL A 498 -5.67 18.22 5.88
C VAL A 498 -6.13 18.71 7.25
N SER A 499 -5.23 19.30 8.04
CA SER A 499 -5.61 19.90 9.33
C SER A 499 -6.53 21.10 9.17
N ALA A 500 -6.31 21.94 8.16
CA ALA A 500 -7.19 23.05 7.83
C ALA A 500 -8.57 22.56 7.35
N LEU A 501 -8.61 21.48 6.56
CA LEU A 501 -9.84 20.83 6.11
C LEU A 501 -10.64 20.30 7.29
N GLN A 502 -9.98 19.55 8.18
CA GLN A 502 -10.65 18.98 9.35
C GLN A 502 -11.15 20.08 10.30
N GLN A 503 -10.40 21.15 10.49
CA GLN A 503 -10.83 22.31 11.27
C GLN A 503 -12.07 22.95 10.62
N LYS A 504 -12.04 23.25 9.32
CA LYS A 504 -13.18 23.79 8.58
C LYS A 504 -14.42 22.89 8.67
N LEU A 505 -14.26 21.58 8.50
CA LEU A 505 -15.35 20.61 8.62
C LEU A 505 -15.87 20.49 10.07
N LYS A 506 -15.03 20.72 11.07
CA LYS A 506 -15.44 20.72 12.48
C LYS A 506 -16.25 21.97 12.82
N ASP A 507 -15.82 23.12 12.34
CA ASP A 507 -16.53 24.39 12.51
C ASP A 507 -17.92 24.35 11.84
N LEU A 508 -18.02 23.65 10.70
CA LEU A 508 -19.27 23.38 10.00
C LEU A 508 -20.12 22.24 10.61
N GLY A 509 -19.64 21.57 11.66
CA GLY A 509 -20.35 20.48 12.35
C GLY A 509 -20.33 19.11 11.65
N TYR A 510 -19.51 18.94 10.61
CA TYR A 510 -19.35 17.69 9.87
C TYR A 510 -18.33 16.74 10.51
N PHE A 511 -17.28 17.27 11.14
CA PHE A 511 -16.20 16.49 11.75
C PHE A 511 -16.36 16.40 13.26
N THR A 512 -16.85 15.25 13.75
CA THR A 512 -17.15 15.01 15.18
C THR A 512 -15.96 14.44 15.96
N TYR A 513 -14.82 14.22 15.31
CA TYR A 513 -13.65 13.68 15.98
C TYR A 513 -13.11 14.71 17.01
N PRO A 514 -12.74 14.26 18.24
CA PRO A 514 -12.43 15.19 19.34
C PRO A 514 -11.26 16.13 19.05
N THR A 515 -10.32 15.70 18.21
CA THR A 515 -9.08 16.42 17.90
C THR A 515 -8.93 16.66 16.40
N ILE A 516 -8.38 17.80 15.99
CA ILE A 516 -7.89 17.99 14.63
C ILE A 516 -6.53 17.30 14.51
N THR A 517 -6.35 16.50 13.46
CA THR A 517 -5.11 15.85 13.08
C THR A 517 -4.61 16.46 11.76
N ASP A 518 -3.42 16.07 11.33
CA ASP A 518 -2.92 16.33 9.98
C ASP A 518 -3.10 15.09 9.08
N TYR A 519 -3.97 14.13 9.42
CA TYR A 519 -4.16 12.87 8.67
C TYR A 519 -5.61 12.65 8.22
N TYR A 520 -5.81 12.45 6.93
CA TYR A 520 -7.09 12.22 6.31
C TYR A 520 -7.45 10.75 6.46
N GLY A 521 -8.10 10.40 7.57
CA GLY A 521 -8.54 9.04 7.86
C GLY A 521 -10.02 8.79 7.52
N PRO A 522 -10.55 7.62 7.90
CA PRO A 522 -11.97 7.28 7.73
C PRO A 522 -12.92 8.32 8.33
N ALA A 523 -12.61 8.89 9.50
CA ALA A 523 -13.42 9.94 10.13
C ALA A 523 -13.46 11.24 9.31
N THR A 524 -12.33 11.62 8.69
CA THR A 524 -12.26 12.79 7.80
C THR A 524 -13.02 12.53 6.51
N ARG A 525 -12.90 11.33 5.95
CA ARG A 525 -13.69 10.88 4.79
C ARG A 525 -15.19 10.94 5.07
N GLU A 526 -15.64 10.40 6.20
CA GLU A 526 -17.05 10.44 6.59
C GLU A 526 -17.56 11.88 6.71
N ALA A 527 -16.78 12.78 7.32
CA ALA A 527 -17.11 14.20 7.39
C ALA A 527 -17.21 14.85 6.00
N VAL A 528 -16.30 14.51 5.08
CA VAL A 528 -16.34 15.01 3.70
C VAL A 528 -17.51 14.44 2.90
N VAL A 529 -17.85 13.16 3.06
CA VAL A 529 -19.05 12.58 2.44
C VAL A 529 -20.31 13.28 2.95
N LYS A 530 -20.38 13.60 4.25
CA LYS A 530 -21.53 14.29 4.84
C LYS A 530 -21.66 15.72 4.29
N PHE A 531 -20.55 16.46 4.23
CA PHE A 531 -20.48 17.77 3.58
C PHE A 531 -20.91 17.70 2.10
N GLN A 532 -20.39 16.74 1.33
CA GLN A 532 -20.72 16.59 -0.10
C GLN A 532 -22.20 16.29 -0.33
N LYS A 533 -22.83 15.49 0.55
CA LYS A 533 -24.27 15.20 0.50
C LYS A 533 -25.09 16.45 0.76
N ASP A 534 -24.75 17.20 1.80
CA ASP A 534 -25.48 18.42 2.19
C ASP A 534 -25.38 19.54 1.13
N HIS A 535 -24.30 19.54 0.35
CA HIS A 535 -24.08 20.50 -0.74
C HIS A 535 -24.38 19.92 -2.15
N ASN A 536 -25.05 18.77 -2.25
CA ASN A 536 -25.44 18.12 -3.52
C ASN A 536 -24.28 17.92 -4.52
N LEU A 537 -23.05 17.72 -4.02
CA LEU A 537 -21.86 17.50 -4.84
C LEU A 537 -21.80 16.03 -5.27
N GLN A 538 -22.45 15.68 -6.39
CA GLN A 538 -22.48 14.31 -6.91
C GLN A 538 -21.29 14.00 -7.85
N PRO A 539 -20.71 12.79 -7.79
CA PRO A 539 -20.94 11.73 -6.80
C PRO A 539 -20.35 12.09 -5.41
N PHE A 540 -20.64 11.30 -4.36
CA PHE A 540 -20.17 11.51 -2.97
C PHE A 540 -18.98 10.61 -2.58
N PRO A 541 -17.79 10.75 -3.21
CA PRO A 541 -16.72 9.77 -3.09
C PRO A 541 -15.93 9.91 -1.77
N GLY A 542 -16.10 11.01 -1.03
CA GLY A 542 -15.42 11.23 0.24
C GLY A 542 -13.96 11.63 0.13
N TRP A 543 -13.55 12.18 -1.02
CA TRP A 543 -12.28 12.90 -1.20
C TRP A 543 -12.58 14.34 -1.64
N VAL A 544 -11.67 15.26 -1.35
CA VAL A 544 -11.81 16.70 -1.66
C VAL A 544 -11.24 16.98 -3.05
N GLY A 545 -12.10 16.92 -4.06
CA GLY A 545 -11.76 17.29 -5.45
C GLY A 545 -12.11 18.74 -5.81
N PRO A 546 -11.94 19.15 -7.08
CA PRO A 546 -12.20 20.53 -7.52
C PRO A 546 -13.57 21.07 -7.11
N GLY A 547 -14.64 20.26 -7.25
CA GLY A 547 -16.00 20.65 -6.84
C GLY A 547 -16.15 20.82 -5.33
N THR A 548 -15.54 19.94 -4.54
CA THR A 548 -15.56 20.04 -3.06
C THR A 548 -14.73 21.20 -2.56
N ARG A 549 -13.58 21.49 -3.19
CA ARG A 549 -12.78 22.69 -2.88
C ARG A 549 -13.52 23.97 -3.20
N ALA A 550 -14.16 24.05 -4.37
CA ALA A 550 -14.94 25.22 -4.75
C ALA A 550 -16.04 25.51 -3.72
N ALA A 551 -16.75 24.48 -3.25
CA ALA A 551 -17.75 24.62 -2.20
C ALA A 551 -17.13 25.04 -0.86
N LEU A 552 -16.02 24.41 -0.41
CA LEU A 552 -15.36 24.75 0.85
C LEU A 552 -14.77 26.16 0.86
N ASN A 553 -14.24 26.64 -0.27
CA ASN A 553 -13.67 27.96 -0.45
C ASN A 553 -14.73 29.07 -0.57
N SER A 554 -15.99 28.70 -0.80
CA SER A 554 -17.13 29.62 -0.91
C SER A 554 -17.84 29.91 0.41
N LEU A 555 -17.46 29.19 1.47
CA LEU A 555 -17.97 29.28 2.85
C LEU A 555 -16.96 29.97 3.75
#